data_AF-X0BM13-F1
#
_entry.id   AF-X0BM13-F1
#
_cell.length_a   1.000
_cell.length_b   1.000
_cell.length_c   1.000
_cell.angle_alpha   90.00
_cell.angle_beta   90.00
_cell.angle_gamma   90.00
#
_symmetry.space_group_name_H-M   'P 1'
#
loop_
_entity.id
_entity.type
_entity.pdbx_description
1 polymer ?
#
loop_
_entity_poly.entity_id
_entity_poly.type
_entity_poly.pdbx_seq_one_letter_code
_entity_poly.pdbx_strand_id
1 'polypeptide(L)'
;MDSQKADKGFHYTLLPILSRDDHVWDFQVPILPSPSVLAKANLIKAISVQTGLKECTHSMILKVQPNTPNRAIASHPTDRLMLFSLEAFKPLTFSTTAKEQQAAPDLQPRTRQELSDYRIRCLRAGLILNGVHYNFHGHSNTQLKSRSCFLMAATREEISRQIESMGDFTKMKTVGKKAKQIGLLFSWSKTAMIDPDRYVANYFSP
;
A
#
# COMPACT_ATOMS: atom_id res chain seq x y z
N MET A 1 29.69 2.23 -16.26
CA MET A 1 28.54 1.47 -15.72
C MET A 1 28.33 1.94 -14.30
N ASP A 2 27.51 2.98 -14.13
CA ASP A 2 27.33 3.61 -12.82
C ASP A 2 26.58 2.67 -11.86
N SER A 3 27.24 2.35 -10.75
CA SER A 3 26.63 1.62 -9.65
C SER A 3 25.56 2.51 -9.01
N GLN A 4 24.30 2.34 -9.44
CA GLN A 4 23.15 2.89 -8.72
C GLN A 4 23.15 2.33 -7.28
N LYS A 5 23.50 3.18 -6.32
CA LYS A 5 23.37 2.87 -4.90
C LYS A 5 21.92 3.11 -4.51
N ALA A 6 21.21 2.10 -4.02
CA ALA A 6 19.90 2.34 -3.39
C ALA A 6 20.14 3.07 -2.07
N ASP A 7 19.91 4.37 -2.08
CA ASP A 7 19.84 5.17 -0.87
C ASP A 7 18.40 5.15 -0.33
N LYS A 8 18.25 5.03 0.99
CA LYS A 8 16.97 5.23 1.68
C LYS A 8 16.43 6.65 1.47
N GLY A 9 17.27 7.57 1.00
CA GLY A 9 16.91 8.91 0.56
C GLY A 9 16.24 9.01 -0.82
N PHE A 10 16.06 7.92 -1.58
CA PHE A 10 15.41 8.02 -2.90
C PHE A 10 14.00 8.61 -2.79
N HIS A 11 13.76 9.65 -3.59
CA HIS A 11 12.51 10.38 -3.66
C HIS A 11 12.26 10.84 -5.10
N TYR A 12 11.04 10.67 -5.58
CA TYR A 12 10.63 11.13 -6.90
C TYR A 12 9.16 11.57 -6.90
N THR A 13 8.87 12.74 -7.45
CA THR A 13 7.49 13.23 -7.59
C THR A 13 6.85 12.60 -8.83
N LEU A 14 5.86 11.74 -8.62
CA LEU A 14 5.10 11.10 -9.71
C LEU A 14 4.04 12.04 -10.27
N LEU A 15 3.28 12.68 -9.39
CA LEU A 15 2.30 13.71 -9.72
C LEU A 15 2.51 14.91 -8.80
N PRO A 16 2.88 16.09 -9.31
CA PRO A 16 3.05 17.29 -8.49
C PRO A 16 1.71 17.86 -8.02
N ILE A 17 0.65 17.66 -8.81
CA ILE A 17 -0.72 18.09 -8.56
C ILE A 17 -1.64 16.92 -8.95
N LEU A 18 -2.65 16.64 -8.13
CA LEU A 18 -3.68 15.66 -8.45
C LEU A 18 -4.88 16.35 -9.12
N SER A 19 -5.53 15.66 -10.05
CA SER A 19 -6.80 16.10 -10.65
C SER A 19 -7.92 15.14 -10.28
N ARG A 20 -9.16 15.64 -10.17
CA ARG A 20 -10.32 14.75 -10.03
C ARG A 20 -10.49 13.83 -11.24
N ASP A 21 -10.03 14.28 -12.39
CA ASP A 21 -10.16 13.57 -13.66
C ASP A 21 -9.05 12.53 -13.88
N ASP A 22 -8.11 12.37 -12.94
CA ASP A 22 -7.14 11.27 -12.99
C ASP A 22 -7.86 9.91 -12.98
N HIS A 23 -7.58 9.10 -14.00
CA HIS A 23 -8.18 7.78 -14.21
C HIS A 23 -7.15 6.71 -14.60
N VAL A 24 -5.94 7.11 -15.00
CA VAL A 24 -4.81 6.23 -15.29
C VAL A 24 -3.60 6.74 -14.52
N TRP A 25 -2.95 5.84 -13.78
CA TRP A 25 -1.75 6.12 -13.01
C TRP A 25 -0.57 5.32 -13.59
N ASP A 26 -0.08 5.78 -14.74
CA ASP A 26 1.07 5.19 -15.43
C ASP A 26 2.27 6.13 -15.35
N PHE A 27 3.35 5.64 -14.77
CA PHE A 27 4.53 6.43 -14.48
C PHE A 27 5.78 5.79 -15.04
N GLN A 28 6.60 6.63 -15.67
CA GLN A 28 7.95 6.28 -16.10
C GLN A 28 8.95 7.02 -15.21
N VAL A 29 9.78 6.26 -14.51
CA VAL A 29 10.81 6.73 -13.59
C VAL A 29 12.13 6.05 -13.96
N PRO A 30 12.88 6.61 -14.94
CA PRO A 30 14.12 6.01 -15.44
C PRO A 30 15.23 5.90 -14.37
N ILE A 31 15.19 6.79 -13.37
CA ILE A 31 16.18 6.83 -12.29
C ILE A 31 15.86 5.89 -11.12
N LEU A 32 14.78 5.11 -11.20
CA LEU A 32 14.40 4.17 -10.14
C LEU A 32 15.49 3.08 -10.01
N PRO A 33 15.97 2.76 -8.79
CA PRO A 33 16.94 1.69 -8.62
C PRO A 33 16.42 0.36 -9.17
N SER A 34 17.31 -0.37 -9.84
CA SER A 34 16.96 -1.64 -10.48
C SER A 34 16.43 -2.67 -9.47
N PRO A 35 15.60 -3.64 -9.91
CA PRO A 35 15.09 -4.72 -9.05
C PRO A 35 16.19 -5.43 -8.26
N SER A 36 17.33 -5.72 -8.88
CA SER A 36 18.47 -6.40 -8.23
C SER A 36 19.09 -5.57 -7.10
N VAL A 37 19.18 -4.24 -7.27
CA VAL A 37 19.70 -3.35 -6.23
C VAL A 37 18.73 -3.28 -5.05
N LEU A 38 17.42 -3.16 -5.32
CA LEU A 38 16.38 -3.14 -4.28
C LEU A 38 16.33 -4.47 -3.50
N ALA A 39 16.43 -5.61 -4.20
CA ALA A 39 16.46 -6.93 -3.60
C ALA A 39 17.67 -7.11 -2.67
N LYS A 40 18.87 -6.72 -3.14
CA LYS A 40 20.10 -6.79 -2.33
C LYS A 40 20.03 -5.95 -1.06
N ALA A 41 19.34 -4.80 -1.12
CA ALA A 41 19.16 -3.90 0.02
C ALA A 41 17.91 -4.23 0.88
N ASN A 42 17.14 -5.26 0.52
CA ASN A 42 15.83 -5.58 1.10
C ASN A 42 14.88 -4.38 1.18
N LEU A 43 14.81 -3.61 0.09
CA LEU A 43 13.95 -2.44 -0.06
C LEU A 43 12.77 -2.74 -1.00
N ILE A 44 11.63 -2.12 -0.71
CA ILE A 44 10.45 -2.12 -1.57
C ILE A 44 10.14 -0.69 -2.05
N LYS A 45 9.41 -0.61 -3.16
CA LYS A 45 8.86 0.65 -3.68
C LYS A 45 7.72 1.10 -2.78
N ALA A 46 7.62 2.39 -2.51
CA ALA A 46 6.53 2.97 -1.72
C ALA A 46 6.00 4.23 -2.39
N ILE A 47 4.71 4.23 -2.72
CA ILE A 47 4.02 5.41 -3.23
C ILE A 47 3.16 6.00 -2.12
N SER A 48 3.29 7.31 -1.89
CA SER A 48 2.46 8.05 -0.94
C SER A 48 1.77 9.21 -1.62
N VAL A 49 0.47 9.35 -1.39
CA VAL A 49 -0.28 10.58 -1.69
C VAL A 49 -0.30 11.45 -0.44
N GLN A 50 0.09 12.70 -0.58
CA GLN A 50 0.25 13.63 0.52
C GLN A 50 -0.33 15.01 0.20
N THR A 51 -0.79 15.70 1.23
CA THR A 51 -1.24 17.08 1.15
C THR A 51 -0.16 18.01 1.70
N GLY A 52 0.37 18.90 0.86
CA GLY A 52 1.29 19.97 1.27
C GLY A 52 0.52 21.16 1.81
N LEU A 53 0.77 21.54 3.08
CA LEU A 53 0.09 22.67 3.71
C LEU A 53 0.59 24.03 3.19
N LYS A 54 1.89 24.14 2.91
CA LYS A 54 2.51 25.40 2.46
C LYS A 54 2.16 25.69 1.01
N GLU A 55 2.28 24.67 0.17
CA GLU A 55 2.04 24.74 -1.27
C GLU A 55 0.55 24.64 -1.61
N CYS A 56 -0.28 24.22 -0.65
CA CYS A 56 -1.70 23.97 -0.84
C CYS A 56 -1.98 23.03 -2.03
N THR A 57 -1.21 21.95 -2.13
CA THR A 57 -1.33 20.96 -3.21
C THR A 57 -1.45 19.53 -2.67
N HIS A 58 -2.05 18.67 -3.49
CA HIS A 58 -1.93 17.23 -3.34
C HIS A 58 -0.85 16.73 -4.30
N SER A 59 0.08 15.92 -3.80
CA SER A 59 1.12 15.31 -4.62
C SER A 59 1.21 13.79 -4.38
N MET A 60 1.65 13.08 -5.40
CA MET A 60 1.97 11.66 -5.35
C MET A 60 3.48 11.49 -5.47
N ILE A 61 4.08 10.82 -4.50
CA ILE A 61 5.51 10.68 -4.36
C ILE A 61 5.88 9.19 -4.33
N LEU A 62 6.93 8.83 -5.06
CA LEU A 62 7.60 7.54 -4.99
C LEU A 62 8.85 7.64 -4.11
N LYS A 63 9.01 6.66 -3.23
CA LYS A 63 10.18 6.44 -2.37
C LYS A 63 10.57 4.97 -2.38
N VAL A 64 11.72 4.65 -1.79
CA VAL A 64 12.08 3.28 -1.41
C VAL A 64 12.18 3.18 0.11
N GLN A 65 11.81 2.04 0.66
CA GLN A 65 11.85 1.84 2.11
C GLN A 65 12.14 0.37 2.46
N PRO A 66 12.58 0.08 3.70
CA PRO A 66 12.78 -1.30 4.16
C PRO A 66 11.53 -2.17 3.99
N ASN A 67 11.75 -3.39 3.52
CA ASN A 67 10.70 -4.42 3.49
C ASN A 67 10.41 -4.90 4.92
N THR A 68 9.14 -4.96 5.30
CA THR A 68 8.67 -5.51 6.57
C THR A 68 7.75 -6.71 6.29
N PRO A 69 8.34 -7.89 6.05
CA PRO A 69 7.58 -9.05 5.60
C PRO A 69 6.55 -9.50 6.64
N ASN A 70 5.42 -9.99 6.14
CA ASN A 70 4.33 -10.64 6.88
C ASN A 70 3.91 -11.90 6.12
N ARG A 71 2.96 -12.68 6.65
CA ARG A 71 2.57 -13.97 6.06
C ARG A 71 2.11 -13.86 4.60
N ALA A 72 1.45 -12.76 4.22
CA ALA A 72 0.95 -12.57 2.85
C ALA A 72 2.07 -12.21 1.85
N ILE A 73 3.16 -11.58 2.29
CA ILE A 73 4.19 -11.04 1.39
C ILE A 73 5.58 -11.66 1.57
N ALA A 74 5.81 -12.48 2.60
CA ALA A 74 7.12 -13.02 2.95
C ALA A 74 7.73 -13.92 1.86
N SER A 75 6.89 -14.63 1.10
CA SER A 75 7.32 -15.49 0.00
C SER A 75 7.57 -14.76 -1.31
N HIS A 76 7.33 -13.44 -1.37
CA HIS A 76 7.40 -12.67 -2.60
C HIS A 76 8.71 -11.89 -2.75
N PRO A 77 9.30 -11.88 -3.95
CA PRO A 77 10.36 -10.95 -4.30
C PRO A 77 9.96 -9.48 -4.05
N THR A 78 10.90 -8.66 -3.58
CA THR A 78 10.61 -7.26 -3.21
C THR A 78 10.24 -6.36 -4.39
N ASP A 79 10.66 -6.71 -5.60
CA ASP A 79 10.33 -6.00 -6.83
C ASP A 79 8.88 -6.21 -7.27
N ARG A 80 8.26 -7.32 -6.86
CA ARG A 80 6.82 -7.59 -7.06
C ARG A 80 5.93 -6.86 -6.07
N LEU A 81 6.49 -6.25 -5.04
CA LEU A 81 5.75 -5.60 -3.96
C LEU A 81 5.87 -4.08 -4.02
N MET A 82 4.78 -3.41 -3.68
CA MET A 82 4.75 -1.96 -3.50
C MET A 82 3.87 -1.60 -2.31
N LEU A 83 4.35 -0.70 -1.45
CA LEU A 83 3.50 -0.10 -0.43
C LEU A 83 2.80 1.13 -1.03
N PHE A 84 1.50 1.24 -0.82
CA PHE A 84 0.73 2.42 -1.17
C PHE A 84 0.13 3.06 0.08
N SER A 85 0.37 4.36 0.29
CA SER A 85 -0.06 5.10 1.47
C SER A 85 -0.85 6.35 1.12
N LEU A 86 -1.98 6.53 1.78
CA LEU A 86 -2.90 7.66 1.67
C LEU A 86 -3.06 8.37 3.02
N GLU A 87 -2.16 8.12 3.97
CA GLU A 87 -2.21 8.63 5.34
C GLU A 87 -2.20 10.16 5.39
N ALA A 88 -1.29 10.75 4.60
CA ALA A 88 -1.11 12.19 4.50
C ALA A 88 -2.08 12.85 3.51
N PHE A 89 -2.91 12.07 2.80
CA PHE A 89 -3.90 12.61 1.87
C PHE A 89 -5.17 13.02 2.63
N LYS A 90 -5.26 14.30 2.95
CA LYS A 90 -6.34 14.89 3.75
C LYS A 90 -6.89 16.14 3.07
N PRO A 91 -8.20 16.43 3.19
CA PRO A 91 -8.75 17.68 2.67
C PRO A 91 -8.09 18.86 3.37
N LEU A 92 -7.78 19.93 2.63
CA LEU A 92 -7.42 21.21 3.24
C LEU A 92 -8.69 21.98 3.54
N THR A 93 -8.88 22.31 4.81
CA THR A 93 -9.91 23.24 5.27
C THR A 93 -9.26 24.54 5.68
N PHE A 94 -9.68 25.65 5.08
CA PHE A 94 -9.39 26.98 5.58
C PHE A 94 -10.51 27.43 6.52
N SER A 95 -10.13 28.14 7.58
CA SER A 95 -11.05 28.75 8.54
C SER A 95 -10.90 30.25 8.44
N THR A 96 -11.94 30.96 8.01
CA THR A 96 -12.03 32.42 8.13
C THR A 96 -12.72 32.85 9.43
N THR A 97 -13.55 31.98 10.03
CA THR A 97 -14.04 32.07 11.42
C THR A 97 -14.35 30.66 11.97
N ALA A 98 -14.32 30.49 13.30
CA ALA A 98 -14.39 29.19 14.00
C ALA A 98 -15.64 28.31 13.72
N LYS A 99 -16.62 28.80 12.95
CA LYS A 99 -17.87 28.08 12.63
C LYS A 99 -18.00 27.63 11.17
N GLU A 100 -17.12 28.06 10.27
CA GLU A 100 -17.19 27.68 8.84
C GLU A 100 -15.81 27.21 8.34
N GLN A 101 -15.62 25.90 8.30
CA GLN A 101 -14.49 25.26 7.62
C GLN A 101 -14.86 25.06 6.16
N GLN A 102 -14.31 25.89 5.27
CA GLN A 102 -14.49 25.73 3.83
C GLN A 102 -13.22 25.16 3.21
N ALA A 103 -13.39 24.25 2.25
CA ALA A 103 -12.26 23.64 1.59
C ALA A 103 -11.55 24.66 0.67
N ALA A 104 -10.27 24.46 0.37
CA ALA A 104 -9.49 25.34 -0.51
C ALA A 104 -10.10 25.46 -1.93
N PRO A 105 -10.40 26.66 -2.47
CA PRO A 105 -11.09 26.86 -3.75
C PRO A 105 -10.48 26.09 -4.93
N ASP A 106 -9.17 26.08 -5.03
CA ASP A 106 -8.47 25.55 -6.21
C ASP A 106 -7.82 24.18 -5.98
N LEU A 107 -7.91 23.63 -4.77
CA LEU A 107 -7.33 22.32 -4.46
C LEU A 107 -8.26 21.21 -4.94
N GLN A 108 -7.76 20.32 -5.77
CA GLN A 108 -8.47 19.13 -6.22
C GLN A 108 -7.63 17.87 -5.92
N PRO A 109 -8.27 16.75 -5.54
CA PRO A 109 -9.61 16.61 -4.95
C PRO A 109 -9.78 17.44 -3.67
N ARG A 110 -10.99 17.94 -3.39
CA ARG A 110 -11.22 18.97 -2.36
C ARG A 110 -11.89 18.42 -1.10
N THR A 111 -13.00 17.72 -1.29
CA THR A 111 -13.86 17.27 -0.19
C THR A 111 -13.46 15.88 0.29
N ARG A 112 -13.87 15.50 1.51
CA ARG A 112 -13.66 14.12 2.00
C ARG A 112 -14.21 13.06 1.04
N GLN A 113 -15.35 13.35 0.41
CA GLN A 113 -15.97 12.47 -0.57
C GLN A 113 -15.10 12.34 -1.82
N GLU A 114 -14.66 13.46 -2.39
CA GLU A 114 -13.82 13.46 -3.60
C GLU A 114 -12.46 12.78 -3.35
N LEU A 115 -11.86 13.00 -2.19
CA LEU A 115 -10.66 12.26 -1.78
C LEU A 115 -10.94 10.77 -1.66
N SER A 116 -12.08 10.37 -1.07
CA SER A 116 -12.48 8.96 -0.97
C SER A 116 -12.65 8.34 -2.36
N ASP A 117 -13.34 9.03 -3.26
CA ASP A 117 -13.59 8.57 -4.62
C ASP A 117 -12.28 8.45 -5.40
N TYR A 118 -11.36 9.40 -5.25
CA TYR A 118 -10.02 9.33 -5.84
C TYR A 118 -9.26 8.09 -5.36
N ARG A 119 -9.25 7.81 -4.05
CA ARG A 119 -8.58 6.63 -3.48
C ARG A 119 -9.17 5.34 -4.02
N ILE A 120 -10.50 5.26 -4.12
CA ILE A 120 -11.20 4.08 -4.64
C ILE A 120 -10.87 3.88 -6.13
N ARG A 121 -10.88 4.95 -6.94
CA ARG A 121 -10.51 4.86 -8.36
C ARG A 121 -9.07 4.40 -8.54
N CYS A 122 -8.14 5.02 -7.81
CA CYS A 122 -6.71 4.69 -7.81
C CYS A 122 -6.47 3.22 -7.43
N LEU A 123 -7.07 2.75 -6.34
CA LEU A 123 -6.94 1.36 -5.89
C LEU A 123 -7.60 0.35 -6.84
N ARG A 124 -8.74 0.72 -7.46
CA ARG A 124 -9.40 -0.13 -8.45
C ARG A 124 -8.55 -0.22 -9.70
N ALA A 125 -8.10 0.89 -10.28
CA ALA A 125 -7.29 0.90 -11.50
C ALA A 125 -5.92 0.22 -11.29
N GLY A 126 -5.33 0.37 -10.10
CA GLY A 126 -3.95 0.00 -9.83
C GLY A 126 -2.97 1.08 -10.31
N LEU A 127 -1.69 0.81 -10.13
CA LEU A 127 -0.59 1.73 -10.49
C LEU A 127 0.33 1.03 -11.49
N ILE A 128 0.67 1.68 -12.58
CA ILE A 128 1.68 1.21 -13.54
C ILE A 128 2.96 1.99 -13.28
N LEU A 129 4.06 1.29 -13.05
CA LEU A 129 5.37 1.90 -12.83
C LEU A 129 6.40 1.20 -13.70
N ASN A 130 7.01 1.94 -14.61
CA ASN A 130 7.96 1.43 -15.61
C ASN A 130 7.37 0.23 -16.38
N GLY A 131 6.09 0.32 -16.76
CA GLY A 131 5.37 -0.73 -17.49
C GLY A 131 4.88 -1.92 -16.64
N VAL A 132 5.21 -1.97 -15.34
CA VAL A 132 4.74 -3.03 -14.44
C VAL A 132 3.45 -2.59 -13.74
N HIS A 133 2.38 -3.36 -13.90
CA HIS A 133 1.07 -3.07 -13.28
C HIS A 133 0.94 -3.69 -11.89
N TYR A 134 0.75 -2.84 -10.89
CA TYR A 134 0.57 -3.20 -9.49
C TYR A 134 -0.91 -3.09 -9.11
N ASN A 135 -1.50 -4.22 -8.72
CA ASN A 135 -2.89 -4.34 -8.30
C ASN A 135 -3.02 -4.46 -6.78
N PHE A 136 -4.17 -4.08 -6.23
CA PHE A 136 -4.45 -4.19 -4.79
C PHE A 136 -4.29 -5.64 -4.31
N HIS A 137 -3.39 -5.83 -3.33
CA HIS A 137 -3.10 -7.13 -2.74
C HIS A 137 -3.79 -7.29 -1.39
N GLY A 138 -3.65 -6.30 -0.51
CA GLY A 138 -4.34 -6.31 0.78
C GLY A 138 -3.72 -5.41 1.83
N HIS A 139 -4.28 -5.44 3.03
CA HIS A 139 -3.84 -4.63 4.16
C HIS A 139 -4.18 -5.34 5.48
N SER A 140 -3.41 -5.05 6.52
CA SER A 140 -3.76 -5.38 7.90
C SER A 140 -4.76 -4.40 8.50
N ASN A 141 -5.24 -4.68 9.71
CA ASN A 141 -6.07 -3.73 10.48
C ASN A 141 -5.32 -2.42 10.78
N THR A 142 -4.02 -2.49 11.10
CA THR A 142 -3.19 -1.30 11.35
C THR A 142 -3.06 -0.47 10.08
N GLN A 143 -2.80 -1.12 8.95
CA GLN A 143 -2.71 -0.47 7.64
C GLN A 143 -4.05 0.15 7.21
N LEU A 144 -5.18 -0.49 7.51
CA LEU A 144 -6.50 0.09 7.27
C LEU A 144 -6.67 1.43 8.02
N LYS A 145 -6.25 1.48 9.29
CA LYS A 145 -6.32 2.71 10.12
C LYS A 145 -5.41 3.80 9.58
N SER A 146 -4.17 3.47 9.18
CA SER A 146 -3.24 4.41 8.56
C SER A 146 -3.55 4.70 7.09
N ARG A 147 -4.59 4.08 6.50
CA ARG A 147 -4.94 4.22 5.07
C ARG A 147 -3.77 3.85 4.15
N SER A 148 -3.12 2.73 4.44
CA SER A 148 -2.08 2.13 3.60
C SER A 148 -2.43 0.69 3.23
N CYS A 149 -1.80 0.16 2.19
CA CYS A 149 -1.99 -1.20 1.72
C CYS A 149 -0.79 -1.66 0.88
N PHE A 150 -0.69 -2.97 0.65
CA PHE A 150 0.23 -3.53 -0.33
C PHE A 150 -0.45 -3.65 -1.69
N LEU A 151 0.31 -3.30 -2.73
CA LEU A 151 0.03 -3.64 -4.10
C LEU A 151 1.03 -4.70 -4.56
N MET A 152 0.63 -5.51 -5.54
CA MET A 152 1.44 -6.59 -6.10
C MET A 152 1.45 -6.55 -7.62
N ALA A 153 2.61 -6.80 -8.21
CA ALA A 153 2.81 -7.02 -9.63
C ALA A 153 2.27 -8.40 -10.03
N ALA A 154 0.95 -8.50 -10.15
CA ALA A 154 0.18 -9.69 -10.48
C ALA A 154 -1.23 -9.27 -10.95
N THR A 155 -1.93 -10.15 -11.66
CA THR A 155 -3.33 -9.90 -11.99
C THR A 155 -4.22 -10.06 -10.76
N ARG A 156 -5.45 -9.53 -10.80
CA ARG A 156 -6.40 -9.65 -9.67
C ARG A 156 -6.79 -11.12 -9.42
N GLU A 157 -6.88 -11.92 -10.48
CA GLU A 157 -7.20 -13.34 -10.43
C GLU A 157 -6.06 -14.13 -9.77
N GLU A 158 -4.81 -13.82 -10.12
CA GLU A 158 -3.62 -14.40 -9.48
C GLU A 158 -3.58 -14.05 -8.00
N ILE A 159 -3.79 -12.78 -7.65
CA ILE A 159 -3.86 -12.32 -6.26
C ILE A 159 -4.97 -13.06 -5.50
N SER A 160 -6.15 -13.21 -6.09
CA SER A 160 -7.27 -13.91 -5.47
C SER A 160 -6.93 -15.38 -5.20
N ARG A 161 -6.41 -16.11 -6.19
CA ARG A 161 -5.98 -17.51 -6.03
C ARG A 161 -4.90 -17.64 -4.96
N GLN A 162 -3.94 -16.72 -4.95
CA GLN A 162 -2.87 -16.74 -3.98
C GLN A 162 -3.39 -16.53 -2.56
N ILE A 163 -4.23 -15.53 -2.34
CA ILE A 163 -4.86 -15.29 -1.04
C ILE A 163 -5.64 -16.53 -0.59
N GLU A 164 -6.42 -17.13 -1.48
CA GLU A 164 -7.20 -18.34 -1.18
C GLU A 164 -6.34 -19.56 -0.86
N SER A 165 -5.11 -19.65 -1.40
CA SER A 165 -4.16 -20.69 -1.01
C SER A 165 -3.61 -20.54 0.42
N MET A 166 -3.71 -19.33 1.02
CA MET A 166 -3.17 -19.03 2.35
C MET A 166 -4.14 -19.32 3.51
N GLY A 167 -5.35 -19.80 3.22
CA GLY A 167 -6.31 -20.22 4.24
C GLY A 167 -7.65 -20.69 3.66
N ASP A 168 -8.40 -21.46 4.45
CA ASP A 168 -9.76 -21.86 4.07
C ASP A 168 -10.76 -20.72 4.36
N PHE A 169 -11.18 -20.02 3.30
CA PHE A 169 -12.20 -18.98 3.36
C PHE A 169 -13.59 -19.45 2.92
N THR A 170 -13.73 -20.71 2.52
CA THR A 170 -14.97 -21.23 1.90
C THR A 170 -16.16 -21.18 2.84
N LYS A 171 -15.92 -21.29 4.15
CA LYS A 171 -16.94 -21.30 5.20
C LYS A 171 -17.38 -19.89 5.63
N MET A 172 -16.81 -18.83 5.06
CA MET A 172 -17.09 -17.45 5.47
C MET A 172 -18.28 -16.85 4.71
N LYS A 173 -19.38 -16.66 5.42
CA LYS A 173 -20.68 -16.25 4.84
C LYS A 173 -20.74 -14.83 4.28
N THR A 174 -19.87 -13.91 4.71
CA THR A 174 -19.93 -12.49 4.29
C THR A 174 -18.58 -11.99 3.83
N VAL A 175 -18.61 -11.08 2.85
CA VAL A 175 -17.42 -10.40 2.32
C VAL A 175 -16.64 -9.71 3.44
N GLY A 176 -17.33 -9.03 4.36
CA GLY A 176 -16.68 -8.36 5.50
C GLY A 176 -15.95 -9.32 6.44
N LYS A 177 -16.52 -10.50 6.71
CA LYS A 177 -15.85 -11.53 7.52
C LYS A 177 -14.63 -12.09 6.80
N LYS A 178 -14.76 -12.40 5.49
CA LYS A 178 -13.64 -12.86 4.65
C LYS A 178 -12.51 -11.83 4.62
N ALA A 179 -12.82 -10.56 4.37
CA ALA A 179 -11.84 -9.48 4.35
C ALA A 179 -11.11 -9.32 5.69
N LYS A 180 -11.83 -9.42 6.82
CA LYS A 180 -11.22 -9.36 8.15
C LYS A 180 -10.22 -10.50 8.38
N GLN A 181 -10.55 -11.72 7.95
CA GLN A 181 -9.64 -12.85 8.08
C GLN A 181 -8.43 -12.72 7.16
N ILE A 182 -8.63 -12.30 5.90
CA ILE A 182 -7.53 -12.01 4.97
C ILE A 182 -6.59 -10.95 5.56
N GLY A 183 -7.12 -9.92 6.21
CA GLY A 183 -6.32 -8.89 6.87
C GLY A 183 -5.39 -9.41 7.97
N LEU A 184 -5.66 -10.58 8.55
CA LEU A 184 -4.74 -11.23 9.49
C LEU A 184 -3.50 -11.84 8.80
N LEU A 185 -3.55 -12.11 7.50
CA LEU A 185 -2.37 -12.54 6.73
C LEU A 185 -1.34 -11.40 6.61
N PHE A 186 -1.83 -10.16 6.61
CA PHE A 186 -1.02 -8.96 6.45
C PHE A 186 -0.51 -8.38 7.77
N SER A 187 -0.90 -8.95 8.91
CA SER A 187 -0.40 -8.49 10.20
C SER A 187 1.07 -8.87 10.35
N TRP A 188 1.84 -7.97 10.95
CA TRP A 188 3.19 -8.31 11.34
C TRP A 188 3.13 -9.33 12.48
N SER A 189 3.77 -10.48 12.27
CA SER A 189 3.93 -11.51 13.29
C SER A 189 5.28 -12.20 13.08
N LYS A 190 5.98 -12.50 14.17
CA LYS A 190 7.10 -13.45 14.13
C LYS A 190 6.49 -14.85 14.03
N THR A 191 6.73 -15.55 12.93
CA THR A 191 6.33 -16.95 12.80
C THR A 191 7.14 -17.77 13.80
N ALA A 192 6.47 -18.28 14.84
CA ALA A 192 7.00 -19.35 15.67
C ALA A 192 6.42 -20.66 15.13
N MET A 193 7.28 -21.58 14.67
CA MET A 193 6.85 -22.94 14.43
C MET A 193 6.71 -23.63 15.78
N ILE A 194 5.50 -24.07 16.08
CA ILE A 194 5.24 -24.90 17.25
C ILE A 194 5.31 -26.34 16.77
N ASP A 195 6.17 -27.12 17.42
CA ASP A 195 6.17 -28.57 17.29
C ASP A 195 4.93 -29.12 18.01
N PRO A 196 3.98 -29.75 17.28
CA PRO A 196 2.74 -30.24 17.87
C PRO A 196 2.97 -31.25 18.99
N ASP A 197 3.95 -32.15 18.82
CA ASP A 197 4.22 -33.22 19.78
C ASP A 197 4.78 -32.64 21.08
N ARG A 198 5.61 -31.62 20.96
CA ARG A 198 6.18 -30.88 22.09
C ARG A 198 5.15 -29.99 22.80
N TYR A 199 4.12 -29.53 22.11
CA TYR A 199 3.06 -28.72 22.70
C TYR A 199 2.05 -29.58 23.47
N VAL A 200 1.66 -30.73 22.92
CA VAL A 200 0.71 -31.65 23.58
C VAL A 200 1.32 -32.28 24.82
N ALA A 201 2.60 -32.68 24.78
CA ALA A 201 3.29 -33.29 25.93
C ALA A 201 3.41 -32.37 27.15
N ASN A 202 3.43 -31.05 26.97
CA ASN A 202 3.57 -30.09 28.08
C ASN A 202 2.23 -29.64 28.69
N TYR A 203 1.10 -29.90 28.03
CA TYR A 203 -0.22 -29.44 28.48
C TYR A 203 -1.22 -30.57 28.76
N PHE A 204 -0.90 -31.81 28.37
CA PHE A 204 -1.79 -32.97 28.54
C PHE A 204 -1.11 -34.18 29.19
N SER A 205 0.06 -34.01 29.84
CA SER A 205 0.56 -35.04 30.76
C SER A 205 -0.19 -34.94 32.11
N PRO A 206 -0.69 -36.06 32.65
CA PRO A 206 -1.42 -36.11 33.93
C PRO A 206 -0.56 -35.74 35.14
#